data_AF-A0A3M1XLU9-F1
#
_entry.id   AF-A0A3M1XLU9-F1
#
_cell.length_a   1.000
_cell.length_b   1.000
_cell.length_c   1.000
_cell.angle_alpha   90.00
_cell.angle_beta   90.00
_cell.angle_gamma   90.00
#
_symmetry.space_group_name_H-M   'P 1'
#
loop_
_entity.id
_entity.type
_entity.pdbx_description
1 polymer ?
#
loop_
_entity_poly.entity_id
_entity_poly.type
_entity_poly.pdbx_seq_one_letter_code
_entity_poly.pdbx_strand_id
1 'polypeptide(L)'
;MKSNRILFSLIVGTAIIIVVAVLLGRAVRNFIAGASPAVSKPDNAIEVSFIYAPEFDKNLNISAIIADFNRTYAQGRNPLTGQSLQPGERPIWIEGRSGSSGTVHEGVINAFIAPNNANVERPVLWSPSVRHWLALVNYQTGQRVFDVEGAPATAIAPVVMAIWESRLKALQAKHGAEIGWKELLAVFDNPQGWNAYGLGGRPAVYYGHTDPRVSSTALSTLMAEFYASARYNAGKTDASSRLTLEHVNDPRVQEGVRRIENLIKHYSARTTEFIEYIAQGPDYVDFVALEENDLIFINQGKTQIKPPEKLVALYPKEGTFVHDHPFAIPNAPWVTDEQR
;
A
#
# COMPACT_ATOMS: atom_id res chain seq x y z
N MET A 1 50.39 -34.11 -29.02
CA MET A 1 50.04 -33.58 -27.67
C MET A 1 50.44 -32.11 -27.41
N LYS A 2 51.41 -31.49 -28.10
CA LYS A 2 51.77 -30.06 -27.86
C LYS A 2 50.80 -29.04 -28.51
N SER A 3 50.23 -29.35 -29.68
CA SER A 3 49.35 -28.43 -30.43
C SER A 3 48.03 -28.10 -29.70
N ASN A 4 47.37 -29.09 -29.08
CA ASN A 4 46.11 -28.88 -28.36
C ASN A 4 46.23 -28.02 -27.08
N ARG A 5 47.42 -27.96 -26.47
CA ARG A 5 47.64 -27.14 -25.26
C ARG A 5 47.74 -25.65 -25.60
N ILE A 6 48.30 -25.31 -26.76
CA ILE A 6 48.41 -23.93 -27.23
C ILE A 6 47.03 -23.41 -27.64
N LEU A 7 46.25 -24.22 -28.37
CA LEU A 7 44.89 -23.87 -28.79
C LEU A 7 43.96 -23.68 -27.58
N PHE A 8 44.04 -24.56 -26.57
CA PHE A 8 43.26 -24.44 -25.33
C PHE A 8 43.62 -23.18 -24.54
N SER A 9 44.92 -22.87 -24.38
CA SER A 9 45.36 -21.64 -23.71
C SER A 9 44.91 -20.37 -24.44
N LEU A 10 44.86 -20.39 -25.78
CA LEU A 10 44.40 -19.25 -26.58
C LEU A 10 42.88 -19.02 -26.41
N ILE A 11 42.09 -20.09 -26.38
CA ILE A 11 40.64 -20.03 -26.18
C ILE A 11 40.31 -19.54 -24.77
N VAL A 12 40.99 -20.07 -23.75
CA VAL A 12 40.80 -19.64 -22.35
C VAL A 12 41.22 -18.18 -22.16
N GLY A 13 42.36 -17.77 -22.73
CA GLY A 13 42.81 -16.37 -22.68
C GLY A 13 41.81 -15.42 -23.34
N THR A 14 41.25 -15.79 -24.49
CA THR A 14 40.25 -14.99 -25.21
C THR A 14 38.93 -14.90 -24.41
N ALA A 15 38.48 -16.01 -23.82
CA ALA A 15 37.29 -16.03 -22.98
C ALA A 15 37.44 -15.13 -21.73
N ILE A 16 38.62 -15.13 -21.08
CA ILE A 16 38.90 -14.27 -19.93
C ILE A 16 38.87 -12.79 -20.35
N ILE A 17 39.47 -12.43 -21.48
CA ILE A 17 39.48 -11.05 -21.99
C ILE A 17 38.04 -10.57 -22.28
N ILE A 18 37.20 -11.43 -22.88
CA ILE A 18 35.80 -11.09 -23.15
C ILE A 18 35.03 -10.88 -21.83
N VAL A 19 35.20 -11.76 -20.84
CA VAL A 19 34.56 -11.62 -19.53
C VAL A 19 35.00 -10.33 -18.83
N VAL A 20 36.29 -10.03 -18.85
CA VAL A 20 36.83 -8.79 -18.27
C VAL A 20 36.30 -7.56 -18.99
N ALA A 21 36.24 -7.57 -20.33
CA ALA A 21 35.67 -6.47 -21.11
C ALA A 21 34.17 -6.26 -20.86
N VAL A 22 33.40 -7.34 -20.70
CA VAL A 22 31.97 -7.28 -20.36
C VAL A 22 31.77 -6.76 -18.93
N LEU A 23 32.60 -7.17 -17.98
CA LEU A 23 32.55 -6.69 -16.59
C LEU A 23 32.96 -5.21 -16.49
N LEU A 24 34.00 -4.78 -17.22
CA LEU A 24 34.39 -3.37 -17.34
C LEU A 24 33.30 -2.55 -18.03
N GLY A 25 32.71 -3.05 -19.12
CA GLY A 25 31.61 -2.40 -19.81
C GLY A 25 30.38 -2.23 -18.90
N ARG A 26 30.05 -3.23 -18.07
CA ARG A 26 29.00 -3.12 -17.04
C ARG A 26 29.37 -2.14 -15.93
N ALA A 27 30.61 -2.15 -15.45
CA ALA A 27 31.07 -1.24 -14.41
C ALA A 27 31.05 0.22 -14.89
N VAL A 28 31.52 0.49 -16.11
CA VAL A 28 31.47 1.83 -16.73
C VAL A 28 30.03 2.26 -17.00
N ARG A 29 29.15 1.36 -17.47
CA ARG A 29 27.73 1.67 -17.67
C ARG A 29 27.02 1.97 -16.35
N ASN A 30 27.34 1.25 -15.28
CA ASN A 30 26.80 1.51 -13.94
C ASN A 30 27.37 2.81 -13.34
N PHE A 31 28.64 3.13 -13.62
CA PHE A 31 29.25 4.39 -13.20
C PHE A 31 28.65 5.59 -13.95
N ILE A 32 28.41 5.48 -15.25
CA ILE A 32 27.74 6.50 -16.06
C ILE A 32 26.25 6.63 -15.66
N ALA A 33 25.57 5.52 -15.37
CA ALA A 33 24.19 5.54 -14.87
C ALA A 33 24.08 6.15 -13.46
N GLY A 34 25.10 5.96 -12.62
CA GLY A 34 25.23 6.61 -11.31
C GLY A 34 25.77 8.04 -11.33
N ALA A 35 26.23 8.51 -12.49
CA ALA A 35 26.82 9.84 -12.71
C ALA A 35 25.92 10.74 -13.58
N SER A 36 24.60 10.63 -13.45
CA SER A 36 23.77 11.79 -13.81
C SER A 36 24.16 12.91 -12.85
N PRO A 37 24.60 14.09 -13.34
CA PRO A 37 24.92 15.19 -12.44
C PRO A 37 23.69 15.45 -11.58
N ALA A 38 23.88 15.43 -10.25
CA ALA A 38 22.84 15.84 -9.32
C ALA A 38 22.44 17.26 -9.72
N VAL A 39 21.25 17.39 -10.30
CA VAL A 39 20.76 18.69 -10.72
C VAL A 39 20.36 19.45 -9.47
N SER A 40 20.90 20.65 -9.29
CA SER A 40 20.61 21.48 -8.13
C SER A 40 19.23 22.14 -8.26
N LYS A 41 18.56 22.33 -7.12
CA LYS A 41 17.34 23.14 -7.02
C LYS A 41 17.61 24.54 -7.57
N PRO A 42 16.82 25.07 -8.52
CA PRO A 42 16.94 26.46 -8.96
C PRO A 42 16.65 27.45 -7.83
N ASP A 43 17.40 28.55 -7.75
CA ASP A 43 17.27 29.54 -6.66
C ASP A 43 15.88 30.20 -6.58
N ASN A 44 15.18 30.29 -7.72
CA ASN A 44 13.84 30.85 -7.83
C ASN A 44 12.74 29.78 -7.86
N ALA A 45 13.02 28.53 -7.48
CA ALA A 45 12.03 27.46 -7.56
C ALA A 45 10.83 27.70 -6.63
N ILE A 46 9.66 27.19 -7.02
CA ILE A 46 8.51 27.01 -6.13
C ILE A 46 8.68 25.65 -5.48
N GLU A 47 8.85 25.63 -4.16
CA GLU A 47 9.09 24.39 -3.41
C GLU A 47 7.78 23.75 -2.99
N VAL A 48 7.63 22.46 -3.28
CA VAL A 48 6.44 21.67 -2.95
C VAL A 48 6.88 20.45 -2.17
N SER A 49 6.59 20.44 -0.87
CA SER A 49 6.75 19.24 -0.06
C SER A 49 5.63 18.25 -0.40
N PHE A 50 6.02 17.06 -0.83
CA PHE A 50 5.09 15.99 -1.23
C PHE A 50 5.26 14.78 -0.32
N ILE A 51 4.24 14.50 0.49
CA ILE A 51 4.17 13.26 1.24
C ILE A 51 3.26 12.29 0.51
N TYR A 52 3.72 11.07 0.27
CA TYR A 52 2.93 10.04 -0.42
C TYR A 52 2.97 8.71 0.33
N ALA A 53 1.97 7.87 0.07
CA ALA A 53 1.89 6.56 0.70
C ALA A 53 3.02 5.63 0.21
N PRO A 54 3.59 4.75 1.07
CA PRO A 54 4.81 3.99 0.76
C PRO A 54 4.74 3.11 -0.50
N GLU A 55 3.54 2.66 -0.86
CA GLU A 55 3.26 1.86 -2.04
C GLU A 55 3.60 2.58 -3.36
N PHE A 56 3.70 3.91 -3.39
CA PHE A 56 4.13 4.66 -4.58
C PHE A 56 5.58 4.38 -4.96
N ASP A 57 6.48 4.25 -3.98
CA ASP A 57 7.89 3.91 -4.27
C ASP A 57 7.98 2.53 -4.92
N LYS A 58 7.20 1.57 -4.39
CA LYS A 58 7.21 0.18 -4.84
C LYS A 58 6.51 -0.02 -6.19
N ASN A 59 5.39 0.64 -6.42
CA ASN A 59 4.51 0.37 -7.56
C ASN A 59 4.66 1.36 -8.72
N LEU A 60 5.00 2.62 -8.42
CA LEU A 60 5.05 3.70 -9.41
C LEU A 60 6.47 4.25 -9.63
N ASN A 61 7.43 3.86 -8.78
CA ASN A 61 8.78 4.44 -8.79
C ASN A 61 8.75 5.97 -8.69
N ILE A 62 7.91 6.49 -7.79
CA ILE A 62 7.64 7.93 -7.66
C ILE A 62 8.91 8.75 -7.43
N SER A 63 9.89 8.20 -6.71
CA SER A 63 11.19 8.83 -6.50
C SER A 63 11.91 9.15 -7.82
N ALA A 64 11.85 8.26 -8.82
CA ALA A 64 12.41 8.52 -10.15
C ALA A 64 11.58 9.54 -10.94
N ILE A 65 10.24 9.48 -10.84
CA ILE A 65 9.34 10.45 -11.47
C ILE A 65 9.63 11.87 -10.95
N ILE A 66 9.77 12.03 -9.63
CA ILE A 66 10.12 13.30 -8.98
C ILE A 66 11.50 13.78 -9.46
N ALA A 67 12.49 12.88 -9.51
CA ALA A 67 13.84 13.24 -9.98
C ALA A 67 13.84 13.73 -11.43
N ASP A 68 13.09 13.06 -12.31
CA ASP A 68 12.97 13.45 -13.72
C ASP A 68 12.17 14.75 -13.90
N PHE A 69 11.11 14.95 -13.11
CA PHE A 69 10.33 16.19 -13.07
C PHE A 69 11.21 17.38 -12.66
N ASN A 70 11.91 17.26 -11.53
CA ASN A 70 12.82 18.29 -11.00
C ASN A 70 13.97 18.58 -11.97
N ARG A 71 14.57 17.53 -12.56
CA ARG A 71 15.63 17.67 -13.57
C ARG A 71 15.14 18.46 -14.78
N THR A 72 13.93 18.19 -15.25
CA THR A 72 13.38 18.84 -16.44
C THR A 72 13.15 20.33 -16.20
N TYR A 73 12.56 20.67 -15.05
CA TYR A 73 12.38 22.07 -14.64
C TYR A 73 13.71 22.81 -14.47
N ALA A 74 14.70 22.20 -13.82
CA ALA A 74 16.01 22.81 -13.62
C ALA A 74 16.82 22.97 -14.93
N GLN A 75 16.44 22.27 -15.99
CA GLN A 75 16.95 22.49 -17.35
C GLN A 75 16.19 23.58 -18.11
N GLY A 76 15.30 24.31 -17.45
CA GLY A 76 14.48 25.35 -18.05
C GLY A 76 13.44 24.80 -19.01
N ARG A 77 12.92 23.60 -18.76
CA ARG A 77 11.88 22.96 -19.58
C ARG A 77 10.67 22.57 -18.75
N ASN A 78 9.49 22.66 -19.36
CA ASN A 78 8.25 22.17 -18.77
C ASN A 78 8.21 20.63 -18.83
N PRO A 79 8.01 19.92 -17.71
CA PRO A 79 8.06 18.45 -17.66
C PRO A 79 6.90 17.75 -18.38
N LEU A 80 5.80 18.46 -18.67
CA LEU A 80 4.66 17.89 -19.38
C LEU A 80 4.78 18.09 -20.89
N THR A 81 5.26 19.25 -21.34
CA THR A 81 5.31 19.61 -22.77
C THR A 81 6.69 19.47 -23.39
N GLY A 82 7.75 19.43 -22.58
CA GLY A 82 9.14 19.44 -23.02
C GLY A 82 9.64 20.77 -23.59
N GLN A 83 8.77 21.78 -23.67
CA GLN A 83 9.10 23.11 -24.18
C GLN A 83 9.93 23.91 -23.17
N SER A 84 10.69 24.89 -23.65
CA SER A 84 11.38 25.84 -22.77
C SER A 84 10.37 26.60 -21.91
N LEU A 85 10.74 26.87 -20.65
CA LEU A 85 9.96 27.74 -19.76
C LEU A 85 9.85 29.14 -20.36
N GLN A 86 8.68 29.76 -20.18
CA GLN A 86 8.46 31.13 -20.62
C GLN A 86 9.26 32.12 -19.76
N PRO A 87 9.57 33.33 -20.29
CA PRO A 87 10.22 34.36 -19.49
C PRO A 87 9.41 34.67 -18.21
N GLY A 88 10.05 34.53 -17.05
CA GLY A 88 9.42 34.76 -15.75
C GLY A 88 8.66 33.56 -15.18
N GLU A 89 8.50 32.46 -15.93
CA GLU A 89 7.97 31.20 -15.40
C GLU A 89 8.98 30.60 -14.42
N ARG A 90 8.54 30.32 -13.20
CA ARG A 90 9.37 29.75 -12.15
C ARG A 90 9.32 28.22 -12.21
N PRO A 91 10.46 27.54 -12.07
CA PRO A 91 10.47 26.09 -12.01
C PRO A 91 9.81 25.59 -10.72
N ILE A 92 9.20 24.41 -10.77
CA ILE A 92 8.71 23.71 -9.56
C ILE A 92 9.79 22.73 -9.10
N TRP A 93 10.01 22.67 -7.79
CA TRP A 93 10.87 21.69 -7.16
C TRP A 93 10.09 20.87 -6.12
N ILE A 94 9.95 19.57 -6.39
CA ILE A 94 9.26 18.64 -5.49
C ILE A 94 10.27 18.05 -4.50
N GLU A 95 9.98 18.17 -3.21
CA GLU A 95 10.67 17.44 -2.15
C GLU A 95 9.75 16.30 -1.67
N GLY A 96 9.96 15.12 -2.26
CA GLY A 96 9.15 13.94 -2.02
C GLY A 96 9.66 13.06 -0.89
N ARG A 97 8.74 12.52 -0.09
CA ARG A 97 9.05 11.39 0.81
C ARG A 97 7.84 10.50 1.03
N SER A 98 8.11 9.22 1.27
CA SER A 98 7.07 8.31 1.73
C SER A 98 6.69 8.56 3.20
N GLY A 99 5.45 8.25 3.54
CA GLY A 99 4.94 8.30 4.91
C GLY A 99 3.68 7.45 5.07
N SER A 100 3.57 6.72 6.19
CA SER A 100 2.35 5.98 6.52
C SER A 100 1.15 6.94 6.58
N SER A 101 0.08 6.62 5.84
CA SER A 101 -1.10 7.49 5.74
C SER A 101 -1.67 7.86 7.12
N GLY A 102 -1.76 6.93 8.07
CA GLY A 102 -2.28 7.24 9.41
C GLY A 102 -1.32 8.09 10.26
N THR A 103 0.00 7.86 10.16
CA THR A 103 0.99 8.73 10.84
C THR A 103 0.99 10.16 10.28
N VAL A 104 0.91 10.29 8.96
CA VAL A 104 0.87 11.61 8.30
C VAL A 104 -0.45 12.33 8.60
N HIS A 105 -1.56 11.60 8.59
CA HIS A 105 -2.87 12.08 9.04
C HIS A 105 -2.80 12.71 10.44
N GLU A 106 -2.25 11.99 11.42
CA GLU A 106 -2.08 12.52 12.79
C GLU A 106 -1.20 13.76 12.80
N GLY A 107 -0.11 13.77 12.02
CA GLY A 107 0.79 14.90 11.92
C GLY A 107 0.13 16.15 11.32
N VAL A 108 -0.71 15.98 10.30
CA VAL A 108 -1.48 17.09 9.70
C VAL A 108 -2.48 17.64 10.69
N ILE A 109 -3.19 16.79 11.43
CA ILE A 109 -4.10 17.22 12.50
C ILE A 109 -3.35 18.02 13.56
N ASN A 110 -2.21 17.50 14.02
CA ASN A 110 -1.38 18.17 15.01
C ASN A 110 -0.89 19.53 14.51
N ALA A 111 -0.61 19.71 13.22
CA ALA A 111 -0.27 21.02 12.67
C ALA A 111 -1.36 22.08 12.88
N PHE A 112 -2.63 21.69 12.98
CA PHE A 112 -3.76 22.58 13.27
C PHE A 112 -4.06 22.71 14.77
N ILE A 113 -4.10 21.61 15.52
CA ILE A 113 -4.66 21.60 16.89
C ILE A 113 -3.62 21.39 18.00
N ALA A 114 -2.44 20.89 17.67
CA ALA A 114 -1.38 20.58 18.63
C ALA A 114 0.03 20.78 18.02
N PRO A 115 0.39 22.01 17.57
CA PRO A 115 1.56 22.25 16.73
C PRO A 115 2.92 22.01 17.42
N ASN A 116 2.91 21.77 18.73
CA ASN A 116 4.10 21.41 19.53
C ASN A 116 4.24 19.89 19.74
N ASN A 117 3.40 19.06 19.11
CA ASN A 117 3.51 17.61 19.15
C ASN A 117 4.83 17.15 18.48
N ALA A 118 5.35 15.99 18.89
CA ALA A 118 6.50 15.38 18.26
C ALA A 118 6.25 14.95 16.79
N ASN A 119 5.00 14.61 16.45
CA ASN A 119 4.56 14.32 15.10
C ASN A 119 3.72 15.50 14.57
N VAL A 120 4.31 16.33 13.70
CA VAL A 120 3.64 17.46 13.04
C VAL A 120 4.04 17.45 11.57
N GLU A 121 3.05 17.51 10.70
CA GLU A 121 3.24 17.41 9.25
C GLU A 121 2.60 18.60 8.53
N ARG A 122 3.37 19.25 7.65
CA ARG A 122 2.94 20.40 6.86
C ARG A 122 3.22 20.18 5.36
N PRO A 123 2.63 19.14 4.74
CA PRO A 123 2.78 18.94 3.31
C PRO A 123 2.11 20.08 2.54
N VAL A 124 2.73 20.48 1.44
CA VAL A 124 2.05 21.24 0.37
C VAL A 124 1.12 20.30 -0.41
N LEU A 125 1.55 19.06 -0.57
CA LEU A 125 0.84 18.03 -1.29
C LEU A 125 0.87 16.72 -0.50
N TRP A 126 -0.27 16.06 -0.39
CA TRP A 126 -0.39 14.76 0.26
C TRP A 126 -1.17 13.78 -0.60
N SER A 127 -0.62 12.57 -0.76
CA SER A 127 -1.30 11.45 -1.37
C SER A 127 -1.33 10.24 -0.42
N PRO A 128 -2.32 10.14 0.48
CA PRO A 128 -2.51 8.94 1.29
C PRO A 128 -2.99 7.77 0.41
N SER A 129 -2.95 6.54 0.91
CA SER A 129 -3.43 5.37 0.16
C SER A 129 -4.90 5.50 -0.24
N VAL A 130 -5.70 6.18 0.59
CA VAL A 130 -7.15 6.21 0.46
C VAL A 130 -7.75 7.49 1.04
N ARG A 131 -8.77 8.02 0.38
CA ARG A 131 -9.38 9.33 0.71
C ARG A 131 -10.03 9.45 2.08
N HIS A 132 -10.37 8.34 2.75
CA HIS A 132 -10.97 8.45 4.08
C HIS A 132 -10.02 9.08 5.11
N TRP A 133 -8.69 9.05 4.88
CA TRP A 133 -7.74 9.80 5.69
C TRP A 133 -7.94 11.31 5.57
N LEU A 134 -8.22 11.82 4.36
CA LEU A 134 -8.56 13.24 4.16
C LEU A 134 -9.83 13.60 4.93
N ALA A 135 -10.84 12.72 4.88
CA ALA A 135 -12.09 12.90 5.61
C ALA A 135 -11.89 12.88 7.13
N LEU A 136 -11.01 12.02 7.65
CA LEU A 136 -10.68 11.96 9.07
C LEU A 136 -9.94 13.22 9.54
N VAL A 137 -9.01 13.78 8.74
CA VAL A 137 -8.40 15.08 9.06
C VAL A 137 -9.49 16.16 9.21
N ASN A 138 -10.40 16.26 8.25
CA ASN A 138 -11.49 17.24 8.31
C ASN A 138 -12.37 17.05 9.54
N TYR A 139 -12.73 15.80 9.85
CA TYR A 139 -13.57 15.46 10.98
C TYR A 139 -12.90 15.82 12.32
N GLN A 140 -11.64 15.44 12.51
CA GLN A 140 -10.93 15.61 13.78
C GLN A 140 -10.47 17.05 14.03
N THR A 141 -10.20 17.81 12.96
CA THR A 141 -9.90 19.25 13.09
C THR A 141 -11.14 20.12 13.19
N GLY A 142 -12.31 19.62 12.77
CA GLY A 142 -13.52 20.42 12.60
C GLY A 142 -13.44 21.45 11.47
N GLN A 143 -12.49 21.29 10.54
CA GLN A 143 -12.21 22.23 9.44
C GLN A 143 -12.28 21.52 8.09
N ARG A 144 -12.57 22.27 7.01
CA ARG A 144 -12.43 21.75 5.64
C ARG A 144 -10.98 21.92 5.17
N VAL A 145 -10.09 21.11 5.75
CA VAL A 145 -8.66 21.07 5.40
C VAL A 145 -8.48 20.53 3.99
N PHE A 146 -9.20 19.48 3.61
CA PHE A 146 -9.13 18.89 2.27
C PHE A 146 -10.48 18.92 1.56
N ASP A 147 -10.45 19.12 0.25
CA ASP A 147 -11.59 18.84 -0.62
C ASP A 147 -11.62 17.33 -0.96
N VAL A 148 -12.27 16.54 -0.11
CA VAL A 148 -12.24 15.06 -0.19
C VAL A 148 -12.80 14.53 -1.51
N GLU A 149 -13.88 15.12 -2.01
CA GLU A 149 -14.53 14.66 -3.25
C GLU A 149 -13.85 15.21 -4.51
N GLY A 150 -13.27 16.42 -4.41
CA GLY A 150 -12.54 17.04 -5.51
C GLY A 150 -11.11 16.53 -5.70
N ALA A 151 -10.54 15.82 -4.73
CA ALA A 151 -9.19 15.26 -4.81
C ALA A 151 -9.11 14.15 -5.88
N PRO A 152 -8.35 14.33 -6.97
CA PRO A 152 -8.30 13.35 -8.05
C PRO A 152 -7.57 12.07 -7.61
N ALA A 153 -8.13 10.92 -7.98
CA ALA A 153 -7.50 9.62 -7.79
C ALA A 153 -6.30 9.45 -8.74
N THR A 154 -5.17 8.97 -8.23
CA THR A 154 -3.95 8.77 -9.05
C THR A 154 -3.64 7.30 -9.32
N ALA A 155 -4.11 6.40 -8.47
CA ALA A 155 -3.96 4.96 -8.62
C ALA A 155 -5.09 4.24 -7.87
N ILE A 156 -5.52 3.08 -8.39
CA ILE A 156 -6.52 2.25 -7.74
C ILE A 156 -5.92 0.91 -7.30
N ALA A 157 -6.14 0.55 -6.05
CA ALA A 157 -5.79 -0.75 -5.50
C ALA A 157 -6.92 -1.26 -4.59
N PRO A 158 -7.64 -2.32 -4.97
CA PRO A 158 -8.61 -2.95 -4.09
C PRO A 158 -7.91 -3.55 -2.85
N VAL A 159 -8.57 -3.45 -1.69
CA VAL A 159 -8.25 -4.27 -0.53
C VAL A 159 -8.85 -5.65 -0.74
N VAL A 160 -8.08 -6.70 -0.52
CA VAL A 160 -8.50 -8.09 -0.70
C VAL A 160 -8.23 -8.90 0.56
N MET A 161 -9.07 -9.90 0.80
CA MET A 161 -8.74 -10.96 1.75
C MET A 161 -7.85 -11.96 1.01
N ALA A 162 -6.53 -11.85 1.17
CA ALA A 162 -5.61 -12.84 0.65
C ALA A 162 -5.75 -14.14 1.44
N ILE A 163 -6.24 -15.17 0.78
CA ILE A 163 -6.56 -16.46 1.38
C ILE A 163 -5.84 -17.57 0.62
N TRP A 164 -5.51 -18.67 1.29
CA TRP A 164 -4.93 -19.85 0.64
C TRP A 164 -5.91 -20.46 -0.37
N GLU A 165 -5.43 -20.84 -1.55
CA GLU A 165 -6.26 -21.40 -2.63
C GLU A 165 -7.11 -22.59 -2.16
N SER A 166 -6.55 -23.48 -1.34
CA SER A 166 -7.20 -24.63 -0.70
C SER A 166 -8.39 -24.22 0.15
N ARG A 167 -8.25 -23.15 0.94
CA ARG A 167 -9.29 -22.62 1.82
C ARG A 167 -10.40 -21.96 1.03
N LEU A 168 -10.07 -21.18 0.00
CA LEU A 168 -11.08 -20.62 -0.89
C LEU A 168 -11.87 -21.72 -1.61
N LYS A 169 -11.18 -22.74 -2.13
CA LYS A 169 -11.84 -23.91 -2.76
C LYS A 169 -12.74 -24.67 -1.77
N ALA A 170 -12.31 -24.83 -0.52
CA ALA A 170 -13.09 -25.48 0.51
C ALA A 170 -14.37 -24.69 0.88
N LEU A 171 -14.27 -23.36 0.97
CA LEU A 171 -15.43 -22.48 1.10
C LEU A 171 -16.38 -22.64 -0.09
N GLN A 172 -15.83 -22.60 -1.31
CA GLN A 172 -16.62 -22.70 -2.54
C GLN A 172 -17.33 -24.04 -2.71
N ALA A 173 -16.67 -25.13 -2.33
CA ALA A 173 -17.26 -26.47 -2.37
C ALA A 173 -18.48 -26.59 -1.45
N LYS A 174 -18.50 -25.86 -0.32
CA LYS A 174 -19.59 -25.92 0.67
C LYS A 174 -20.69 -24.89 0.41
N HIS A 175 -20.32 -23.69 -0.04
CA HIS A 175 -21.22 -22.54 -0.09
C HIS A 175 -21.49 -22.01 -1.50
N GLY A 176 -20.83 -22.55 -2.54
CA GLY A 176 -20.92 -22.08 -3.92
C GLY A 176 -19.89 -20.99 -4.24
N ALA A 177 -19.95 -20.43 -5.44
CA ALA A 177 -18.91 -19.50 -5.95
C ALA A 177 -18.86 -18.14 -5.20
N GLU A 178 -20.02 -17.68 -4.71
CA GLU A 178 -20.21 -16.37 -4.08
C GLU A 178 -19.81 -16.39 -2.59
N ILE A 179 -18.52 -16.15 -2.35
CA ILE A 179 -17.94 -16.13 -1.00
C ILE A 179 -17.87 -14.69 -0.47
N GLY A 180 -18.32 -14.50 0.76
CA GLY A 180 -18.24 -13.22 1.46
C GLY A 180 -18.01 -13.37 2.96
N TRP A 181 -18.30 -12.29 3.69
CA TRP A 181 -18.13 -12.25 5.14
C TRP A 181 -18.96 -13.30 5.87
N LYS A 182 -20.16 -13.61 5.37
CA LYS A 182 -21.01 -14.65 5.98
C LYS A 182 -20.32 -16.02 6.00
N GLU A 183 -19.73 -16.42 4.88
CA GLU A 183 -19.08 -17.72 4.74
C GLU A 183 -17.77 -17.77 5.51
N LEU A 184 -17.03 -16.65 5.56
CA LEU A 184 -15.85 -16.50 6.40
C LEU A 184 -16.20 -16.64 7.89
N LEU A 185 -17.21 -15.90 8.38
CA LEU A 185 -17.70 -15.99 9.76
C LEU A 185 -18.14 -17.41 10.13
N ALA A 186 -18.74 -18.15 9.20
CA ALA A 186 -19.12 -19.54 9.43
C ALA A 186 -17.93 -20.49 9.65
N VAL A 187 -16.73 -20.16 9.18
CA VAL A 187 -15.49 -20.88 9.55
C VAL A 187 -15.02 -20.40 10.92
N PHE A 188 -15.05 -19.10 11.17
CA PHE A 188 -14.48 -18.49 12.38
C PHE A 188 -15.23 -18.90 13.65
N ASP A 189 -16.56 -18.96 13.56
CA ASP A 189 -17.44 -19.34 14.67
C ASP A 189 -17.51 -20.87 14.86
N ASN A 190 -16.85 -21.67 14.00
CA ASN A 190 -16.88 -23.12 14.10
C ASN A 190 -15.73 -23.64 14.99
N PRO A 191 -16.01 -24.38 16.09
CA PRO A 191 -14.96 -24.93 16.95
C PRO A 191 -14.01 -25.93 16.25
N GLN A 192 -14.44 -26.51 15.12
CA GLN A 192 -13.60 -27.37 14.28
C GLN A 192 -12.86 -26.58 13.19
N GLY A 193 -13.14 -25.29 13.02
CA GLY A 193 -12.55 -24.40 12.00
C GLY A 193 -12.58 -25.02 10.61
N TRP A 194 -11.41 -25.08 9.97
CA TRP A 194 -11.22 -25.66 8.64
C TRP A 194 -11.44 -27.18 8.57
N ASN A 195 -11.42 -27.90 9.70
CA ASN A 195 -11.74 -29.33 9.73
C ASN A 195 -13.20 -29.60 9.36
N ALA A 196 -14.12 -28.67 9.67
CA ALA A 196 -15.52 -28.74 9.23
C ALA A 196 -15.72 -28.50 7.71
N TYR A 197 -14.63 -28.24 7.00
CA TYR A 197 -14.54 -28.01 5.56
C TYR A 197 -13.65 -29.04 4.87
N GLY A 198 -13.25 -30.11 5.57
CA GLY A 198 -12.48 -31.22 5.00
C GLY A 198 -10.98 -30.95 4.87
N LEU A 199 -10.47 -29.85 5.42
CA LEU A 199 -9.03 -29.59 5.53
C LEU A 199 -8.53 -30.15 6.87
N GLY A 200 -7.36 -30.77 6.89
CA GLY A 200 -6.72 -31.17 8.16
C GLY A 200 -5.99 -30.02 8.83
N GLY A 201 -5.61 -30.18 10.10
CA GLY A 201 -4.78 -29.25 10.83
C GLY A 201 -5.40 -28.77 12.14
N ARG A 202 -4.95 -27.60 12.61
CA ARG A 202 -5.45 -27.00 13.85
C ARG A 202 -6.90 -26.52 13.70
N PRO A 203 -7.74 -26.63 14.75
CA PRO A 203 -9.11 -26.10 14.71
C PRO A 203 -9.20 -24.58 14.78
N ALA A 204 -8.31 -23.93 15.54
CA ALA A 204 -8.29 -22.46 15.66
C ALA A 204 -8.09 -21.83 14.28
N VAL A 205 -8.74 -20.69 14.01
CA VAL A 205 -8.55 -19.90 12.78
C VAL A 205 -7.80 -18.62 13.14
N TYR A 206 -6.82 -18.25 12.32
CA TYR A 206 -6.03 -17.04 12.49
C TYR A 206 -6.15 -16.10 11.30
N TYR A 207 -6.44 -14.86 11.62
CA TYR A 207 -6.53 -13.72 10.72
C TYR A 207 -5.34 -12.78 10.94
N GLY A 208 -4.98 -11.96 9.96
CA GLY A 208 -4.00 -10.91 10.14
C GLY A 208 -4.27 -9.65 9.34
N HIS A 209 -4.17 -8.51 10.01
CA HIS A 209 -3.96 -7.19 9.41
C HIS A 209 -3.10 -6.32 10.34
N THR A 210 -2.50 -5.26 9.78
CA THR A 210 -1.66 -4.28 10.49
C THR A 210 -2.48 -3.42 11.47
N ASP A 211 -1.85 -2.52 12.24
CA ASP A 211 -2.59 -1.61 13.14
C ASP A 211 -3.48 -0.61 12.34
N PRO A 212 -4.83 -0.62 12.52
CA PRO A 212 -5.76 0.24 11.79
C PRO A 212 -5.65 1.73 12.14
N ARG A 213 -4.90 2.10 13.18
CA ARG A 213 -4.62 3.51 13.48
C ARG A 213 -3.60 4.12 12.52
N VAL A 214 -2.75 3.29 11.91
CA VAL A 214 -1.66 3.74 11.02
C VAL A 214 -1.78 3.20 9.59
N SER A 215 -2.37 2.02 9.42
CA SER A 215 -2.45 1.34 8.13
C SER A 215 -3.80 1.54 7.44
N SER A 216 -3.75 2.01 6.19
CA SER A 216 -4.93 2.16 5.33
C SER A 216 -5.65 0.83 5.09
N THR A 217 -4.90 -0.25 4.83
CA THR A 217 -5.48 -1.59 4.56
C THR A 217 -6.17 -2.13 5.79
N ALA A 218 -5.57 -1.96 6.96
CA ALA A 218 -6.16 -2.36 8.22
C ALA A 218 -7.41 -1.52 8.55
N LEU A 219 -7.37 -0.20 8.37
CA LEU A 219 -8.52 0.67 8.60
C LEU A 219 -9.69 0.31 7.67
N SER A 220 -9.43 0.14 6.37
CA SER A 220 -10.42 -0.32 5.39
C SER A 220 -11.01 -1.68 5.77
N THR A 221 -10.19 -2.61 6.28
CA THR A 221 -10.69 -3.94 6.66
C THR A 221 -11.52 -3.89 7.92
N LEU A 222 -11.08 -3.14 8.94
CA LEU A 222 -11.87 -2.88 10.14
C LEU A 222 -13.23 -2.26 9.78
N MET A 223 -13.25 -1.29 8.87
CA MET A 223 -14.50 -0.73 8.35
C MET A 223 -15.38 -1.82 7.71
N ALA A 224 -14.81 -2.73 6.92
CA ALA A 224 -15.54 -3.84 6.30
C ALA A 224 -16.12 -4.81 7.36
N GLU A 225 -15.41 -5.06 8.46
CA GLU A 225 -15.88 -5.87 9.58
C GLU A 225 -17.07 -5.22 10.31
N PHE A 226 -17.07 -3.90 10.46
CA PHE A 226 -18.22 -3.17 10.98
C PHE A 226 -19.44 -3.33 10.06
N TYR A 227 -19.25 -3.24 8.74
CA TYR A 227 -20.34 -3.48 7.78
C TYR A 227 -20.84 -4.93 7.84
N ALA A 228 -19.92 -5.90 7.90
CA ALA A 228 -20.24 -7.31 8.03
C ALA A 228 -21.02 -7.60 9.32
N SER A 229 -20.57 -7.06 10.44
CA SER A 229 -21.19 -7.26 11.76
C SER A 229 -22.55 -6.56 11.84
N ALA A 230 -22.69 -5.36 11.30
CA ALA A 230 -23.99 -4.69 11.15
C ALA A 230 -24.98 -5.57 10.39
N ARG A 231 -24.53 -6.17 9.28
CA ARG A 231 -25.37 -7.03 8.45
C ARG A 231 -25.73 -8.35 9.13
N TYR A 232 -24.73 -9.09 9.61
CA TYR A 232 -24.89 -10.48 10.01
C TYR A 232 -25.14 -10.68 11.51
N ASN A 233 -24.85 -9.68 12.35
CA ASN A 233 -25.10 -9.76 13.80
C ASN A 233 -26.22 -8.82 14.27
N ALA A 234 -26.40 -7.66 13.62
CA ALA A 234 -27.44 -6.69 13.98
C ALA A 234 -28.65 -6.68 13.02
N GLY A 235 -28.62 -7.45 11.93
CA GLY A 235 -29.74 -7.62 11.00
C GLY A 235 -29.92 -6.47 10.01
N LYS A 236 -28.88 -5.67 9.78
CA LYS A 236 -28.93 -4.55 8.85
C LYS A 236 -28.81 -5.02 7.40
N THR A 237 -29.93 -5.13 6.69
CA THR A 237 -29.97 -5.72 5.35
C THR A 237 -29.65 -4.75 4.20
N ASP A 238 -29.78 -3.44 4.41
CA ASP A 238 -29.41 -2.44 3.40
C ASP A 238 -27.87 -2.28 3.36
N ALA A 239 -27.27 -2.93 2.36
CA ALA A 239 -25.83 -2.91 2.12
C ALA A 239 -25.31 -1.55 1.61
N SER A 240 -26.20 -0.73 1.07
CA SER A 240 -25.84 0.52 0.38
C SER A 240 -25.79 1.72 1.33
N SER A 241 -26.48 1.66 2.46
CA SER A 241 -26.49 2.80 3.37
C SER A 241 -25.23 2.82 4.23
N ARG A 242 -24.62 3.99 4.31
CA ARG A 242 -23.53 4.32 5.23
C ARG A 242 -23.88 3.94 6.68
N LEU A 243 -22.92 3.35 7.40
CA LEU A 243 -23.06 3.15 8.84
C LEU A 243 -23.15 4.49 9.58
N THR A 244 -23.99 4.52 10.63
CA THR A 244 -24.13 5.66 11.53
C THR A 244 -23.40 5.36 12.82
N LEU A 245 -23.18 6.37 13.68
CA LEU A 245 -22.63 6.14 15.01
C LEU A 245 -23.50 5.22 15.86
N GLU A 246 -24.82 5.26 15.69
CA GLU A 246 -25.74 4.33 16.35
C GLU A 246 -25.48 2.88 15.90
N HIS A 247 -25.33 2.64 14.60
CA HIS A 247 -24.98 1.30 14.09
C HIS A 247 -23.62 0.83 14.62
N VAL A 248 -22.62 1.71 14.64
CA VAL A 248 -21.28 1.40 15.15
C VAL A 248 -21.32 1.08 16.64
N ASN A 249 -22.13 1.80 17.42
CA ASN A 249 -22.24 1.62 18.87
C ASN A 249 -23.20 0.50 19.31
N ASP A 250 -23.89 -0.16 18.37
CA ASP A 250 -24.75 -1.31 18.69
C ASP A 250 -23.89 -2.43 19.31
N PRO A 251 -24.22 -2.91 20.54
CA PRO A 251 -23.46 -3.96 21.22
C PRO A 251 -23.28 -5.24 20.39
N ARG A 252 -24.24 -5.57 19.52
CA ARG A 252 -24.17 -6.75 18.64
C ARG A 252 -23.15 -6.58 17.53
N VAL A 253 -23.00 -5.36 17.02
CA VAL A 253 -21.98 -5.01 16.02
C VAL A 253 -20.60 -5.03 16.67
N GLN A 254 -20.46 -4.37 17.81
CA GLN A 254 -19.21 -4.35 18.59
C GLN A 254 -18.75 -5.77 18.95
N GLU A 255 -19.66 -6.63 19.38
CA GLU A 255 -19.34 -8.03 19.69
C GLU A 255 -19.00 -8.84 18.43
N GLY A 256 -19.64 -8.58 17.29
CA GLY A 256 -19.26 -9.15 15.99
C GLY A 256 -17.83 -8.82 15.61
N VAL A 257 -17.48 -7.54 15.63
CA VAL A 257 -16.11 -7.06 15.34
C VAL A 257 -15.12 -7.65 16.33
N ARG A 258 -15.42 -7.63 17.64
CA ARG A 258 -14.54 -8.22 18.67
C ARG A 258 -14.24 -9.70 18.41
N ARG A 259 -15.22 -10.49 17.95
CA ARG A 259 -14.99 -11.90 17.61
C ARG A 259 -14.05 -12.05 16.42
N ILE A 260 -14.15 -11.20 15.40
CA ILE A 260 -13.23 -11.20 14.25
C ILE A 260 -11.83 -10.79 14.70
N GLU A 261 -11.71 -9.68 15.43
CA GLU A 261 -10.44 -9.15 15.93
C GLU A 261 -9.73 -10.13 16.87
N ASN A 262 -10.46 -10.94 17.64
CA ASN A 262 -9.88 -11.98 18.48
C ASN A 262 -9.21 -13.13 17.70
N LEU A 263 -9.45 -13.23 16.38
CA LEU A 263 -8.74 -14.19 15.50
C LEU A 263 -7.34 -13.67 15.13
N ILE A 264 -7.05 -12.39 15.40
CA ILE A 264 -5.76 -11.79 15.06
C ILE A 264 -4.70 -12.40 15.95
N LYS A 265 -3.80 -13.15 15.31
CA LYS A 265 -2.70 -13.81 16.01
C LYS A 265 -1.68 -12.79 16.51
N HIS A 266 -1.37 -11.79 15.69
CA HIS A 266 -0.44 -10.71 16.01
C HIS A 266 -0.84 -9.41 15.27
N TYR A 267 -0.97 -8.30 16.01
CA TYR A 267 -0.91 -6.97 15.42
C TYR A 267 0.54 -6.67 15.08
N SER A 268 0.92 -6.81 13.82
CA SER A 268 2.23 -6.33 13.39
C SER A 268 2.15 -4.85 12.99
N ALA A 269 3.15 -4.08 13.43
CA ALA A 269 3.29 -2.68 13.09
C ALA A 269 3.83 -2.46 11.65
N ARG A 270 4.35 -3.50 10.99
CA ARG A 270 5.04 -3.39 9.69
C ARG A 270 4.73 -4.55 8.76
N THR A 271 4.44 -4.24 7.49
CA THR A 271 4.20 -5.22 6.42
C THR A 271 5.33 -6.26 6.26
N THR A 272 6.58 -5.92 6.65
CA THR A 272 7.71 -6.85 6.61
C THR A 272 7.55 -8.06 7.53
N GLU A 273 6.94 -7.89 8.71
CA GLU A 273 6.67 -9.01 9.63
C GLU A 273 5.44 -9.83 9.13
N PHE A 274 4.49 -9.19 8.45
CA PHE A 274 3.36 -9.87 7.81
C PHE A 274 3.78 -10.88 6.73
N ILE A 275 4.82 -10.52 5.97
CA ILE A 275 5.40 -11.41 4.97
C ILE A 275 5.96 -12.68 5.64
N GLU A 276 6.57 -12.58 6.83
CA GLU A 276 7.07 -13.76 7.55
C GLU A 276 5.94 -14.71 7.99
N TYR A 277 4.74 -14.18 8.28
CA TYR A 277 3.58 -15.01 8.62
C TYR A 277 3.07 -15.79 7.41
N ILE A 278 3.00 -15.13 6.25
CA ILE A 278 2.64 -15.76 4.98
C ILE A 278 3.66 -16.85 4.62
N ALA A 279 4.95 -16.61 4.85
CA ALA A 279 6.00 -17.60 4.56
C ALA A 279 5.85 -18.90 5.36
N GLN A 280 5.30 -18.82 6.58
CA GLN A 280 5.04 -19.98 7.43
C GLN A 280 3.81 -20.79 6.97
N GLY A 281 3.01 -20.24 6.07
CA GLY A 281 1.97 -20.98 5.39
C GLY A 281 0.64 -21.10 6.14
N PRO A 282 -0.26 -21.96 5.62
CA PRO A 282 -1.63 -22.09 6.10
C PRO A 282 -1.79 -22.48 7.57
N ASP A 283 -0.83 -23.21 8.14
CA ASP A 283 -0.88 -23.60 9.54
C ASP A 283 -0.54 -22.43 10.48
N TYR A 284 0.04 -21.35 9.97
CA TYR A 284 0.38 -20.17 10.77
C TYR A 284 -0.71 -19.10 10.76
N VAL A 285 -1.18 -18.71 9.57
CA VAL A 285 -2.23 -17.71 9.34
C VAL A 285 -3.14 -18.20 8.21
N ASP A 286 -4.46 -18.06 8.33
CA ASP A 286 -5.42 -18.61 7.38
C ASP A 286 -5.77 -17.65 6.25
N PHE A 287 -5.79 -16.34 6.54
CA PHE A 287 -6.03 -15.28 5.59
C PHE A 287 -5.53 -13.94 6.16
N VAL A 288 -5.21 -13.01 5.27
CA VAL A 288 -4.68 -11.69 5.62
C VAL A 288 -5.29 -10.62 4.74
N ALA A 289 -5.48 -9.41 5.29
CA ALA A 289 -5.90 -8.27 4.49
C ALA A 289 -4.68 -7.63 3.81
N LEU A 290 -4.74 -7.47 2.49
CA LEU A 290 -3.67 -6.86 1.68
C LEU A 290 -4.29 -5.94 0.63
N GLU A 291 -3.50 -5.01 0.12
CA GLU A 291 -3.82 -4.45 -1.21
C GLU A 291 -3.53 -5.49 -2.30
N GLU A 292 -4.30 -5.49 -3.37
CA GLU A 292 -4.18 -6.50 -4.45
C GLU A 292 -2.77 -6.56 -5.06
N ASN A 293 -2.10 -5.42 -5.22
CA ASN A 293 -0.73 -5.34 -5.74
C ASN A 293 0.27 -6.12 -4.88
N ASP A 294 0.12 -6.10 -3.55
CA ASP A 294 1.00 -6.85 -2.66
C ASP A 294 0.83 -8.35 -2.85
N LEU A 295 -0.41 -8.81 -2.98
CA LEU A 295 -0.73 -10.20 -3.29
C LEU A 295 -0.13 -10.64 -4.64
N ILE A 296 -0.24 -9.79 -5.67
CA ILE A 296 0.37 -10.04 -6.98
C ILE A 296 1.89 -10.19 -6.84
N PHE A 297 2.54 -9.29 -6.10
CA PHE A 297 4.00 -9.32 -5.95
C PHE A 297 4.48 -10.54 -5.16
N ILE A 298 3.75 -10.95 -4.12
CA ILE A 298 4.02 -12.17 -3.36
C ILE A 298 3.95 -13.39 -4.30
N ASN A 299 2.87 -13.52 -5.06
CA ASN A 299 2.71 -14.66 -5.97
C ASN A 299 3.68 -14.66 -7.16
N GLN A 300 4.14 -13.48 -7.60
CA GLN A 300 5.19 -13.36 -8.63
C GLN A 300 6.61 -13.66 -8.11
N GLY A 301 6.77 -13.92 -6.81
CA GLY A 301 8.10 -14.12 -6.20
C GLY A 301 8.95 -12.85 -6.18
N LYS A 302 8.32 -11.68 -6.21
CA LYS A 302 9.00 -10.37 -6.08
C LYS A 302 9.26 -9.98 -4.63
N THR A 303 8.87 -10.82 -3.69
CA THR A 303 9.16 -10.71 -2.27
C THR A 303 10.26 -11.69 -1.87
N GLN A 304 10.90 -11.48 -0.71
CA GLN A 304 11.95 -12.38 -0.20
C GLN A 304 11.44 -13.77 0.20
N ILE A 305 10.13 -13.98 0.15
CA ILE A 305 9.46 -15.23 0.48
C ILE A 305 8.87 -15.88 -0.77
N LYS A 306 8.74 -17.20 -0.71
CA LYS A 306 7.86 -17.95 -1.58
C LYS A 306 6.80 -18.62 -0.71
N PRO A 307 5.52 -18.27 -0.83
CA PRO A 307 4.50 -18.90 -0.03
C PRO A 307 4.43 -20.41 -0.37
N PRO A 308 4.17 -21.28 0.62
CA PRO A 308 4.13 -22.74 0.39
C PRO A 308 2.94 -23.17 -0.46
N GLU A 309 1.94 -22.30 -0.57
CA GLU A 309 0.73 -22.47 -1.36
C GLU A 309 0.42 -21.13 -2.06
N LYS A 310 -0.33 -21.16 -3.17
CA LYS A 310 -0.77 -19.92 -3.82
C LYS A 310 -1.76 -19.17 -2.91
N LEU A 311 -1.50 -17.89 -2.66
CA LEU A 311 -2.50 -16.98 -2.13
C LEU A 311 -3.37 -16.48 -3.27
N VAL A 312 -4.68 -16.38 -3.04
CA VAL A 312 -5.66 -15.88 -4.01
C VAL A 312 -6.43 -14.72 -3.39
N ALA A 313 -6.89 -13.81 -4.25
CA ALA A 313 -7.72 -12.69 -3.83
C ALA A 313 -9.14 -13.19 -3.59
N LEU A 314 -9.62 -13.12 -2.36
CA LEU A 314 -11.04 -13.18 -2.07
C LEU A 314 -11.59 -11.76 -2.03
N TYR A 315 -12.49 -11.48 -2.97
CA TYR A 315 -13.36 -10.32 -3.00
C TYR A 315 -14.69 -10.71 -2.35
N PRO A 316 -15.01 -10.21 -1.14
CA PRO A 316 -16.29 -10.52 -0.52
C PRO A 316 -17.44 -10.09 -1.44
N LYS A 317 -18.47 -10.93 -1.60
CA LYS A 317 -19.67 -10.60 -2.39
C LYS A 317 -20.41 -9.35 -1.92
N GLU A 318 -20.18 -8.93 -0.67
CA GLU A 318 -20.70 -7.66 -0.14
C GLU A 318 -19.98 -6.42 -0.70
N GLY A 319 -18.84 -6.60 -1.38
CA GLY A 319 -17.98 -5.54 -1.88
C GLY A 319 -16.68 -5.41 -1.08
N THR A 320 -15.77 -4.58 -1.59
CA THR A 320 -14.51 -4.24 -0.91
C THR A 320 -14.20 -2.74 -1.02
N PHE A 321 -13.34 -2.26 -0.14
CA PHE A 321 -12.79 -0.92 -0.22
C PHE A 321 -11.73 -0.83 -1.32
N VAL A 322 -11.76 0.27 -2.06
CA VAL A 322 -10.77 0.59 -3.09
C VAL A 322 -9.95 1.78 -2.62
N HIS A 323 -8.64 1.59 -2.55
CA HIS A 323 -7.67 2.64 -2.26
C HIS A 323 -7.39 3.42 -3.54
N ASP A 324 -7.73 4.69 -3.54
CA ASP A 324 -7.77 5.55 -4.72
C ASP A 324 -6.60 6.53 -4.81
N HIS A 325 -5.72 6.52 -3.80
CA HIS A 325 -4.51 7.32 -3.73
C HIS A 325 -4.74 8.77 -4.18
N PRO A 326 -5.64 9.51 -3.49
CA PRO A 326 -6.03 10.83 -3.94
C PRO A 326 -4.85 11.78 -3.89
N PHE A 327 -4.82 12.74 -4.80
CA PHE A 327 -3.86 13.83 -4.79
C PHE A 327 -4.50 15.04 -4.13
N ALA A 328 -4.06 15.43 -2.93
CA ALA A 328 -4.75 16.42 -2.12
C ALA A 328 -3.81 17.55 -1.66
N ILE A 329 -4.25 18.79 -1.90
CA ILE A 329 -3.59 20.01 -1.42
C ILE A 329 -4.39 20.51 -0.22
N PRO A 330 -3.78 20.70 0.97
CA PRO A 330 -4.51 21.19 2.12
C PRO A 330 -4.83 22.68 1.98
N ASN A 331 -6.05 23.07 2.32
CA ASN A 331 -6.43 24.43 2.64
C ASN A 331 -5.85 24.79 4.02
N ALA A 332 -4.58 25.18 4.02
CA ALA A 332 -3.81 25.42 5.24
C ALA A 332 -2.96 26.70 5.12
N PRO A 333 -2.64 27.35 6.25
CA PRO A 333 -1.88 28.61 6.25
C PRO A 333 -0.42 28.46 5.82
N TRP A 334 0.12 27.24 5.78
CA TRP A 334 1.48 26.98 5.28
C TRP A 334 1.56 26.71 3.77
N VAL A 335 0.42 26.67 3.08
CA VAL A 335 0.36 26.50 1.62
C VAL A 335 0.05 27.85 0.99
N THR A 336 0.97 28.35 0.17
CA THR A 336 0.81 29.63 -0.55
C THR A 336 -0.10 29.48 -1.77
N ASP A 337 -0.64 30.59 -2.27
CA ASP A 337 -1.43 30.58 -3.51
C ASP A 337 -0.61 30.12 -4.72
N GLU A 338 0.69 30.42 -4.74
CA GLU A 338 1.61 30.00 -5.80
C GLU A 338 1.89 28.49 -5.78
N GLN A 339 1.75 27.84 -4.62
CA GLN A 339 1.91 26.39 -4.48
C GLN A 339 0.65 25.59 -4.88
N ARG A 340 -0.53 26.22 -4.97
CA ARG A 340 -1.80 25.55 -5.28
C ARG A 340 -2.02 25.39 -6.78
#